data_AF-A0A1F2VJI2-F1
#
_entry.id   AF-A0A1F2VJI2-F1
#
_cell.length_a   1.000
_cell.length_b   1.000
_cell.length_c   1.000
_cell.angle_alpha   90.00
_cell.angle_beta   90.00
_cell.angle_gamma   90.00
#
_symmetry.space_group_name_H-M   'P 1'
#
loop_
_entity.id
_entity.type
_entity.pdbx_description
1 polymer ?
#
loop_
_entity_poly.entity_id
_entity_poly.type
_entity_poly.pdbx_seq_one_letter_code
_entity_poly.pdbx_strand_id
1 'polypeptide(L)'
;MDCRKPGPRRFPFPNGSALRKGGKMLSAIFRWFSTPALQSPEEHRLALRRFERNRQRIAWLSVLGVVDSGYLFLYQTGRLKHLWCPGFGKACERIAGSPRAYQGRVPDSLLGAAGYATLLALALAGGRERYRSRPALPLLMGGSTLAAFGLSVLLTYAQKAEFDDFCVWCLASAALSTLTVPLAMPEFLAALNAGAASTAAPGRDLLFPGFLN
;
A
#
# COMPACT_ATOMS: atom_id res chain seq x y z
N MET A 1 -4.97 65.91 14.68
CA MET A 1 -4.71 64.57 15.25
C MET A 1 -4.93 63.55 14.14
N ASP A 2 -3.84 63.21 13.46
CA ASP A 2 -3.80 62.41 12.24
C ASP A 2 -3.37 60.97 12.61
N CYS A 3 -4.34 60.05 12.64
CA CYS A 3 -4.12 58.63 12.95
C CYS A 3 -3.65 57.88 11.69
N ARG A 4 -2.35 57.98 11.41
CA ARG A 4 -1.68 57.20 10.36
C ARG A 4 -1.62 55.72 10.79
N LYS A 5 -2.49 54.87 10.23
CA LYS A 5 -2.51 53.42 10.47
C LYS A 5 -1.20 52.74 10.00
N PRO A 6 -0.59 51.83 10.77
CA PRO A 6 0.56 51.05 10.32
C PRO A 6 0.15 49.98 9.30
N GLY A 7 0.92 49.86 8.21
CA GLY A 7 0.63 48.99 7.07
C GLY A 7 0.73 47.48 7.36
N PRO A 8 0.20 46.63 6.45
CA PRO A 8 0.19 45.19 6.61
C PRO A 8 1.62 44.63 6.59
N ARG A 9 2.00 43.92 7.66
CA ARG A 9 3.23 43.12 7.70
C ARG A 9 3.11 42.00 6.67
N ARG A 10 3.81 42.14 5.55
CA ARG A 10 3.97 41.06 4.57
C ARG A 10 4.79 39.96 5.25
N PHE A 11 4.14 38.87 5.62
CA PHE A 11 4.84 37.63 5.93
C PHE A 11 5.64 37.21 4.68
N PRO A 12 6.93 36.88 4.81
CA PRO A 12 7.68 36.32 3.69
C PRO A 12 7.04 34.99 3.31
N PHE A 13 6.39 34.95 2.14
CA PHE A 13 5.93 33.70 1.55
C PHE A 13 7.14 32.77 1.35
N PRO A 14 7.08 31.51 1.82
CA PRO A 14 8.11 30.54 1.52
C PRO A 14 8.21 30.35 0.00
N ASN A 15 9.45 30.43 -0.49
CA ASN A 15 9.81 30.40 -1.91
C ASN A 15 9.15 29.20 -2.64
N GLY A 16 8.55 29.45 -3.80
CA GLY A 16 7.73 28.48 -4.57
C GLY A 16 8.49 27.30 -5.18
N SER A 17 9.73 27.04 -4.73
CA SER A 17 10.56 25.90 -5.13
C SER A 17 10.29 24.64 -4.29
N ALA A 18 9.86 24.79 -3.02
CA ALA A 18 9.55 23.66 -2.15
C ALA A 18 8.23 22.96 -2.56
N LEU A 19 7.17 23.74 -2.83
CA LEU A 19 5.89 23.24 -3.35
C LEU A 19 6.01 22.64 -4.77
N ARG A 20 6.92 23.18 -5.60
CA ARG A 20 7.14 22.72 -6.98
C ARG A 20 7.91 21.41 -7.07
N LYS A 21 8.83 21.12 -6.12
CA LYS A 21 9.51 19.81 -6.03
C LYS A 21 8.55 18.69 -5.64
N GLY A 22 7.63 18.94 -4.69
CA GLY A 22 6.57 18.00 -4.33
C GLY A 22 5.67 17.65 -5.52
N GLY A 23 5.23 18.66 -6.28
CA GLY A 23 4.40 18.45 -7.48
C GLY A 23 5.12 17.75 -8.64
N LYS A 24 6.43 17.95 -8.81
CA LYS A 24 7.22 17.22 -9.81
C LYS A 24 7.42 15.75 -9.43
N MET A 25 7.67 15.46 -8.15
CA MET A 25 7.80 14.08 -7.68
C MET A 25 6.46 13.34 -7.75
N LEU A 26 5.36 13.97 -7.32
CA LEU A 26 4.01 13.43 -7.47
C LEU A 26 3.60 13.24 -8.93
N SER A 27 3.94 14.17 -9.83
CA SER A 27 3.64 14.01 -11.26
C SER A 27 4.56 13.02 -11.99
N ALA A 28 5.77 12.79 -11.49
CA ALA A 28 6.65 11.72 -11.97
C ALA A 28 6.15 10.35 -11.50
N ILE A 29 5.69 10.24 -10.25
CA ILE A 29 4.99 9.07 -9.71
C ILE A 29 3.72 8.83 -10.54
N PHE A 30 2.88 9.83 -10.77
CA PHE A 30 1.64 9.69 -11.53
C PHE A 30 1.85 9.27 -12.99
N ARG A 31 2.90 9.80 -13.64
CA ARG A 31 3.32 9.36 -14.99
C ARG A 31 3.89 7.96 -15.02
N TRP A 32 4.57 7.53 -13.96
CA TRP A 32 5.05 6.15 -13.81
C TRP A 32 3.89 5.15 -13.62
N PHE A 33 2.75 5.62 -13.13
CA PHE A 33 1.50 4.87 -12.96
C PHE A 33 0.65 4.83 -14.24
N SER A 34 0.78 5.81 -15.14
CA SER A 34 0.02 5.87 -16.38
C SER A 34 0.54 4.81 -17.37
N THR A 35 -0.17 3.71 -17.54
CA THR A 35 0.09 2.76 -18.64
C THR A 35 -0.19 3.47 -19.97
N PRO A 36 0.80 3.69 -20.85
CA PRO A 36 0.52 4.07 -22.22
C PRO A 36 -0.31 2.97 -22.88
N ALA A 37 -1.22 3.36 -23.77
CA ALA A 37 -2.02 2.42 -24.55
C ALA A 37 -1.07 1.44 -25.27
N LEU A 38 -1.07 0.17 -24.83
CA LEU A 38 -0.21 -0.89 -25.37
C LEU A 38 -0.66 -1.22 -26.79
N GLN A 39 -0.13 -0.50 -27.79
CA GLN A 39 -0.49 -0.71 -29.20
C GLN A 39 0.47 -1.68 -29.91
N SER A 40 1.73 -1.83 -29.44
CA SER A 40 2.70 -2.74 -30.06
C SER A 40 2.87 -4.08 -29.29
N PRO A 41 3.09 -5.21 -30.00
CA PRO A 41 3.33 -6.53 -29.37
C PRO A 41 4.55 -6.57 -28.45
N GLU A 42 5.60 -5.79 -28.76
CA GLU A 42 6.83 -5.72 -27.98
C GLU A 42 6.62 -4.97 -26.65
N GLU A 43 5.92 -3.84 -26.65
CA GLU A 43 5.57 -3.11 -25.41
C GLU A 43 4.71 -3.97 -24.48
N HIS A 44 3.79 -4.74 -25.05
CA HIS A 44 2.98 -5.68 -24.27
C HIS A 44 3.87 -6.73 -23.58
N ARG A 45 4.82 -7.34 -24.30
CA ARG A 45 5.77 -8.30 -23.71
C ARG A 45 6.62 -7.69 -22.60
N LEU A 46 7.08 -6.46 -22.77
CA LEU A 46 7.86 -5.72 -21.75
C LEU A 46 7.02 -5.42 -20.51
N ALA A 47 5.75 -5.02 -20.68
CA ALA A 47 4.82 -4.79 -19.58
C ALA A 47 4.58 -6.09 -18.77
N LEU A 48 4.34 -7.21 -19.44
CA LEU A 48 4.18 -8.52 -18.78
C LEU A 48 5.44 -8.93 -18.00
N ARG A 49 6.64 -8.71 -18.56
CA ARG A 49 7.91 -8.97 -17.85
C ARG A 49 8.06 -8.05 -16.63
N ARG A 50 7.56 -6.82 -16.70
CA ARG A 50 7.58 -5.87 -15.57
C ARG A 50 6.62 -6.30 -14.47
N PHE A 51 5.40 -6.72 -14.81
CA PHE A 51 4.44 -7.24 -13.84
C PHE A 51 4.99 -8.47 -13.12
N GLU A 52 5.56 -9.42 -13.86
CA GLU A 52 6.18 -10.61 -13.29
C GLU A 52 7.31 -10.24 -12.30
N ARG A 53 8.22 -9.35 -12.71
CA ARG A 53 9.30 -8.88 -11.84
C ARG A 53 8.78 -8.17 -10.59
N ASN A 54 7.73 -7.37 -10.73
CA ASN A 54 7.12 -6.68 -9.58
C ASN A 54 6.45 -7.68 -8.64
N ARG A 55 5.75 -8.70 -9.15
CA ARG A 55 5.17 -9.79 -8.35
C ARG A 55 6.23 -10.55 -7.56
N GLN A 56 7.36 -10.87 -8.18
CA GLN A 56 8.48 -11.52 -7.50
C GLN A 56 9.03 -10.65 -6.37
N ARG A 57 9.18 -9.33 -6.61
CA ARG A 57 9.59 -8.39 -5.56
C ARG A 57 8.58 -8.29 -4.43
N ILE A 58 7.28 -8.23 -4.75
CA ILE A 58 6.20 -8.24 -3.75
C ILE A 58 6.27 -9.53 -2.94
N ALA A 59 6.42 -10.69 -3.59
CA ALA A 59 6.53 -11.98 -2.89
C ALA A 59 7.72 -11.99 -1.91
N TRP A 60 8.90 -11.51 -2.32
CA TRP A 60 10.04 -11.37 -1.42
C TRP A 60 9.77 -10.43 -0.24
N LEU A 61 9.17 -9.26 -0.50
CA LEU A 61 8.79 -8.31 0.55
C LEU A 61 7.73 -8.90 1.50
N SER A 62 6.78 -9.67 0.98
CA SER A 62 5.76 -10.35 1.77
C SER A 62 6.36 -11.44 2.66
N VAL A 63 7.33 -12.21 2.17
CA VAL A 63 8.05 -13.18 3.01
C VAL A 63 8.76 -12.47 4.16
N LEU A 64 9.46 -11.36 3.88
CA LEU A 64 10.09 -10.56 4.94
C LEU A 64 9.06 -10.02 5.94
N GLY A 65 7.90 -9.57 5.47
CA GLY A 65 6.81 -9.11 6.33
C GLY A 65 6.20 -10.21 7.19
N VAL A 66 6.05 -11.43 6.67
CA VAL A 66 5.61 -12.60 7.44
C VAL A 66 6.62 -12.94 8.53
N VAL A 67 7.93 -12.88 8.23
CA VAL A 67 8.99 -13.14 9.22
C VAL A 67 8.97 -12.08 10.32
N ASP A 68 8.88 -10.80 9.95
CA ASP A 68 8.77 -9.67 10.88
C ASP A 68 7.54 -9.81 11.80
N SER A 69 6.37 -10.03 11.20
CA SER A 69 5.12 -10.23 11.94
C SER A 69 5.15 -11.49 12.81
N GLY A 70 5.77 -12.57 12.32
CA GLY A 70 5.99 -13.81 13.07
C GLY A 70 6.88 -13.61 14.29
N TYR A 71 7.92 -12.78 14.18
CA TYR A 71 8.80 -12.44 15.30
C TYR A 71 8.04 -11.69 16.41
N LEU A 72 7.23 -10.70 16.05
CA LEU A 72 6.34 -9.99 16.98
C LEU A 72 5.28 -10.91 17.59
N PHE A 73 4.72 -11.83 16.79
CA PHE A 73 3.74 -12.81 17.26
C PHE A 73 4.33 -13.75 18.32
N LEU A 74 5.58 -14.19 18.15
CA LEU A 74 6.27 -14.99 19.15
C LEU A 74 6.47 -14.23 20.47
N TYR A 75 6.73 -12.93 20.42
CA TYR A 75 6.78 -12.09 21.61
C TYR A 75 5.40 -11.95 22.28
N GLN A 76 4.36 -11.62 21.51
CA GLN A 76 3.01 -11.42 22.04
C GLN A 76 2.37 -12.71 22.59
N THR A 77 2.76 -13.88 22.07
CA THR A 77 2.36 -15.19 22.60
C THR A 77 3.22 -15.66 23.79
N GLY A 78 4.20 -14.86 24.22
CA GLY A 78 5.08 -15.17 25.35
C GLY A 78 6.14 -16.24 25.07
N ARG A 79 6.31 -16.66 23.80
CA ARG A 79 7.39 -17.57 23.38
C ARG A 79 8.75 -16.88 23.42
N LEU A 80 8.78 -15.57 23.18
CA LEU A 80 9.93 -14.70 23.34
C LEU A 80 9.69 -13.72 24.49
N LYS A 81 10.67 -13.60 25.39
CA LYS A 81 10.60 -12.70 26.55
C LYS A 81 11.13 -11.30 26.25
N HIS A 82 12.01 -11.18 25.26
CA HIS A 82 12.68 -9.94 24.90
C HIS A 82 12.67 -9.69 23.40
N LEU A 83 12.39 -8.45 23.02
CA LEU A 83 12.49 -7.98 21.64
C LEU A 83 13.85 -7.33 21.43
N TRP A 84 14.53 -7.71 20.34
CA TRP A 84 15.74 -7.00 19.94
C TRP A 84 15.37 -5.68 19.29
N CYS A 85 15.73 -4.55 19.90
CA CYS A 85 15.49 -3.23 19.33
C CYS A 85 16.72 -2.33 19.30
N PRO A 86 17.39 -2.20 18.13
CA PRO A 86 18.53 -1.31 18.00
C PRO A 86 18.09 0.16 18.11
N GLY A 87 18.70 0.91 19.03
CA GLY A 87 18.49 2.35 19.20
C GLY A 87 17.32 2.80 20.08
N PHE A 88 16.31 1.95 20.30
CA PHE A 88 15.10 2.31 21.09
C PHE A 88 14.91 1.49 22.38
N GLY A 89 15.83 0.56 22.67
CA GLY A 89 15.84 -0.19 23.94
C GLY A 89 14.52 -0.90 24.23
N LYS A 90 13.97 -0.68 25.44
CA LYS A 90 12.71 -1.30 25.92
C LYS A 90 11.44 -0.69 25.30
N ALA A 91 11.54 0.34 24.44
CA ALA A 91 10.37 0.95 23.82
C ALA A 91 9.58 -0.03 22.95
N CYS A 92 10.28 -0.93 22.25
CA CYS A 92 9.62 -1.94 21.43
C CYS A 92 8.79 -2.94 22.24
N GLU A 93 9.32 -3.37 23.40
CA GLU A 93 8.59 -4.23 24.34
C GLU A 93 7.35 -3.53 24.88
N ARG A 94 7.47 -2.22 25.19
CA ARG A 94 6.38 -1.37 25.68
C ARG A 94 5.27 -1.18 24.64
N ILE A 95 5.64 -0.95 23.38
CA ILE A 95 4.69 -0.76 22.28
C ILE A 95 4.03 -2.10 21.90
N ALA A 96 4.83 -3.15 21.65
CA ALA A 96 4.32 -4.44 21.21
C ALA A 96 3.51 -5.18 22.28
N GLY A 97 3.76 -4.88 23.57
CA GLY A 97 2.97 -5.39 24.70
C GLY A 97 1.79 -4.51 25.11
N SER A 98 1.58 -3.36 24.45
CA SER A 98 0.50 -2.43 24.81
C SER A 98 -0.88 -2.97 24.44
N PRO A 99 -1.96 -2.56 25.11
CA PRO A 99 -3.32 -2.95 24.74
C PRO A 99 -3.68 -2.63 23.29
N ARG A 100 -3.05 -1.61 22.69
CA ARG A 100 -3.29 -1.20 21.30
C ARG A 100 -2.67 -2.14 20.27
N ALA A 101 -1.64 -2.89 20.66
CA ALA A 101 -1.09 -3.99 19.87
C ALA A 101 -2.00 -5.24 19.90
N TYR A 102 -3.10 -5.20 20.65
CA TYR A 102 -4.12 -6.25 20.65
C TYR A 102 -5.45 -5.68 20.17
N GLN A 103 -5.99 -6.23 19.11
CA GLN A 103 -7.39 -6.01 18.76
C GLN A 103 -8.26 -6.94 19.63
N GLY A 104 -8.52 -6.49 20.86
CA GLY A 104 -9.19 -7.28 21.89
C GLY A 104 -8.30 -8.41 22.40
N ARG A 105 -8.52 -9.63 21.92
CA ARG A 105 -7.70 -10.82 22.24
C ARG A 105 -6.74 -11.22 21.12
N VAL A 106 -6.87 -10.60 19.94
CA VAL A 106 -6.09 -10.97 18.77
C VAL A 106 -4.85 -10.07 18.67
N PRO A 107 -3.64 -10.64 18.63
CA PRO A 107 -2.43 -9.87 18.40
C PRO A 107 -2.44 -9.20 17.02
N ASP A 108 -2.09 -7.92 16.96
CA ASP A 108 -1.97 -7.16 15.70
C ASP A 108 -0.95 -7.79 14.74
N SER A 109 0.09 -8.41 15.29
CA SER A 109 1.10 -9.17 14.55
C SER A 109 0.50 -10.34 13.78
N LEU A 110 -0.61 -10.94 14.24
CA LEU A 110 -1.30 -11.99 13.50
C LEU A 110 -2.05 -11.41 12.29
N LEU A 111 -2.64 -10.22 12.43
CA LEU A 111 -3.27 -9.52 11.31
C LEU A 111 -2.23 -9.10 10.27
N GLY A 112 -1.07 -8.61 10.71
CA GLY A 112 0.08 -8.33 9.85
C GLY A 112 0.54 -9.57 9.09
N ALA A 113 0.76 -10.69 9.80
CA ALA A 113 1.15 -11.96 9.20
C ALA A 113 0.13 -12.46 8.17
N ALA A 114 -1.17 -12.40 8.50
CA ALA A 114 -2.25 -12.77 7.59
C ALA A 114 -2.30 -11.86 6.35
N GLY A 115 -2.09 -10.55 6.52
CA GLY A 115 -2.02 -9.58 5.43
C GLY A 115 -0.87 -9.86 4.46
N TYR A 116 0.34 -10.08 4.97
CA TYR A 116 1.49 -10.42 4.15
C TYR A 116 1.38 -11.82 3.52
N ALA A 117 0.81 -12.81 4.22
CA ALA A 117 0.53 -14.13 3.65
C ALA A 117 -0.48 -14.05 2.50
N THR A 118 -1.52 -13.21 2.64
CA THR A 118 -2.49 -12.94 1.57
C THR A 118 -1.82 -12.28 0.37
N LEU A 119 -0.96 -11.28 0.60
CA LEU A 119 -0.17 -10.65 -0.46
C LEU A 119 0.75 -11.64 -1.16
N LEU A 120 1.40 -12.54 -0.42
CA LEU A 120 2.24 -13.60 -0.97
C LEU A 120 1.42 -14.55 -1.85
N ALA A 121 0.28 -15.02 -1.36
CA ALA A 121 -0.62 -15.89 -2.11
C ALA A 121 -1.11 -15.20 -3.40
N LEU A 122 -1.52 -13.93 -3.30
CA LEU A 122 -1.93 -13.13 -4.46
C LEU A 122 -0.76 -12.89 -5.41
N ALA A 123 0.46 -12.69 -4.93
CA ALA A 123 1.64 -12.49 -5.78
C ALA A 123 2.02 -13.77 -6.54
N LEU A 124 1.80 -14.95 -5.96
CA LEU A 124 2.08 -16.24 -6.59
C LEU A 124 0.93 -16.72 -7.50
N ALA A 125 -0.30 -16.31 -7.23
CA ALA A 125 -1.48 -16.74 -7.98
C ALA A 125 -1.59 -16.11 -9.38
N GLY A 126 -2.00 -16.93 -10.35
CA GLY A 126 -2.36 -16.49 -11.70
C GLY A 126 -1.20 -16.42 -12.70
N GLY A 127 -1.54 -16.47 -13.99
CA GLY A 127 -0.59 -16.42 -15.10
C GLY A 127 -0.10 -15.01 -15.43
N ARG A 128 0.72 -14.89 -16.49
CA ARG A 128 1.35 -13.62 -16.90
C ARG A 128 0.32 -12.57 -17.32
N GLU A 129 -0.77 -12.97 -17.96
CA GLU A 129 -1.84 -12.09 -18.46
C GLU A 129 -3.05 -12.02 -17.51
N ARG A 130 -2.85 -12.28 -16.22
CA ARG A 130 -3.95 -12.33 -15.24
C ARG A 130 -4.76 -11.03 -15.12
N TYR A 131 -4.17 -9.88 -15.48
CA TYR A 131 -4.90 -8.60 -15.53
C TYR A 131 -6.04 -8.58 -16.56
N ARG A 132 -6.00 -9.44 -17.60
CA ARG A 132 -7.11 -9.66 -18.55
C ARG A 132 -7.95 -10.87 -18.18
N SER A 133 -7.31 -12.01 -17.89
CA SER A 133 -8.04 -13.27 -17.70
C SER A 133 -8.73 -13.39 -16.34
N ARG A 134 -8.19 -12.76 -15.29
CA ARG A 134 -8.73 -12.75 -13.92
C ARG A 134 -8.44 -11.42 -13.23
N PRO A 135 -9.07 -10.30 -13.65
CA PRO A 135 -8.76 -8.96 -13.14
C PRO A 135 -8.96 -8.83 -11.61
N ALA A 136 -9.79 -9.68 -11.00
CA ALA A 136 -9.96 -9.73 -9.55
C ALA A 136 -8.64 -9.93 -8.77
N LEU A 137 -7.69 -10.72 -9.30
CA LEU A 137 -6.41 -10.99 -8.62
C LEU A 137 -5.56 -9.72 -8.43
N PRO A 138 -5.18 -8.98 -9.50
CA PRO A 138 -4.43 -7.73 -9.34
C PRO A 138 -5.23 -6.63 -8.64
N LEU A 139 -6.57 -6.61 -8.76
CA LEU A 139 -7.40 -5.69 -7.99
C LEU A 139 -7.32 -5.94 -6.48
N LEU A 140 -7.48 -7.19 -6.06
CA LEU A 140 -7.33 -7.59 -4.66
C LEU A 140 -5.92 -7.32 -4.15
N MET A 141 -4.89 -7.61 -4.96
CA MET A 141 -3.48 -7.36 -4.60
C MET A 141 -3.20 -5.86 -4.40
N GLY A 142 -3.67 -5.01 -5.32
CA GLY A 142 -3.51 -3.56 -5.18
C GLY A 142 -4.31 -3.00 -4.00
N GLY A 143 -5.56 -3.46 -3.84
CA GLY A 143 -6.42 -3.07 -2.72
C GLY A 143 -5.86 -3.47 -1.36
N SER A 144 -5.37 -4.71 -1.21
CA SER A 144 -4.76 -5.19 0.02
C SER A 144 -3.49 -4.42 0.36
N THR A 145 -2.69 -4.07 -0.66
CA THR A 145 -1.48 -3.28 -0.48
C THR A 145 -1.79 -1.86 0.02
N LEU A 146 -2.82 -1.22 -0.55
CA LEU A 146 -3.29 0.10 -0.11
C LEU A 146 -3.83 0.06 1.32
N ALA A 147 -4.64 -0.95 1.65
CA ALA A 147 -5.17 -1.15 2.98
C ALA A 147 -4.03 -1.34 4.01
N ALA A 148 -3.05 -2.19 3.69
CA ALA A 148 -1.89 -2.42 4.53
C ALA A 148 -1.06 -1.14 4.76
N PHE A 149 -0.85 -0.34 3.71
CA PHE A 149 -0.18 0.96 3.83
C PHE A 149 -0.96 1.93 4.73
N GLY A 150 -2.28 2.05 4.53
CA GLY A 150 -3.13 2.91 5.35
C GLY A 150 -3.12 2.51 6.83
N LEU A 151 -3.22 1.21 7.11
CA LEU A 151 -3.11 0.67 8.47
C LEU A 151 -1.73 0.95 9.08
N SER A 152 -0.65 0.77 8.30
CA SER A 152 0.72 1.05 8.76
C SER A 152 0.90 2.51 9.17
N VAL A 153 0.37 3.45 8.38
CA VAL A 153 0.42 4.88 8.69
C VAL A 153 -0.37 5.20 9.95
N LEU A 154 -1.58 4.66 10.08
CA LEU A 154 -2.44 4.87 11.25
C LEU A 154 -1.77 4.35 12.54
N LEU A 155 -1.19 3.15 12.49
CA LEU A 155 -0.48 2.55 13.63
C LEU A 155 0.79 3.34 14.00
N THR A 156 1.54 3.79 13.00
CA THR A 156 2.74 4.62 13.23
C THR A 156 2.37 5.95 13.89
N TYR A 157 1.27 6.57 13.44
CA TYR A 157 0.76 7.79 14.07
C TYR A 157 0.29 7.54 15.51
N ALA A 158 -0.41 6.44 15.76
CA ALA A 158 -0.86 6.07 17.10
C ALA A 158 0.31 5.83 18.07
N GLN A 159 1.40 5.19 17.62
CA GLN A 159 2.60 5.00 18.44
C GLN A 159 3.18 6.33 18.90
N LYS A 160 3.33 7.28 17.96
CA LYS A 160 3.86 8.60 18.27
C LYS A 160 2.94 9.39 19.20
N ALA A 161 1.63 9.32 18.99
CA ALA A 161 0.66 10.06 19.80
C ALA A 161 0.55 9.55 21.24
N GLU A 162 0.69 8.24 21.47
CA GLU A 162 0.42 7.63 22.78
C GLU A 162 1.68 7.35 23.60
N PHE A 163 2.78 6.95 22.96
CA PHE A 163 3.98 6.49 23.66
C PHE A 163 5.20 7.41 23.48
N ASP A 164 5.09 8.41 22.59
CA ASP A 164 6.17 9.32 22.14
C ASP A 164 7.45 8.63 21.63
N ASP A 165 7.39 7.31 21.44
CA ASP A 165 8.48 6.41 21.04
C ASP A 165 8.12 5.63 19.77
N PHE A 166 9.12 4.99 19.16
CA PHE A 166 8.96 4.17 17.96
C PHE A 166 9.44 2.73 18.17
N CYS A 167 8.76 1.81 17.50
CA CYS A 167 9.21 0.42 17.39
C CYS A 167 9.90 0.19 16.04
N VAL A 168 11.15 -0.28 16.07
CA VAL A 168 11.95 -0.54 14.85
C VAL A 168 11.27 -1.55 13.93
N TRP A 169 10.69 -2.61 14.50
CA TRP A 169 9.98 -3.64 13.75
C TRP A 169 8.70 -3.10 13.10
N CYS A 170 7.92 -2.29 13.82
CA CYS A 170 6.74 -1.64 13.23
C CYS A 170 7.12 -0.67 12.10
N LEU A 171 8.21 0.08 12.25
CA LEU A 171 8.75 0.94 11.19
C LEU A 171 9.25 0.12 9.99
N ALA A 172 9.88 -1.04 10.23
CA ALA A 172 10.29 -1.96 9.19
C ALA A 172 9.07 -2.48 8.40
N SER A 173 8.02 -2.94 9.09
CA SER A 173 6.76 -3.34 8.47
C SER A 173 6.12 -2.20 7.66
N ALA A 174 6.10 -0.98 8.20
CA ALA A 174 5.59 0.20 7.49
C ALA A 174 6.42 0.50 6.23
N ALA A 175 7.74 0.33 6.28
CA ALA A 175 8.59 0.47 5.10
C ALA A 175 8.29 -0.62 4.06
N LEU A 176 8.14 -1.88 4.47
CA LEU A 176 7.80 -3.00 3.58
C LEU A 176 6.46 -2.77 2.87
N SER A 177 5.41 -2.38 3.61
CA SER A 177 4.10 -2.09 3.02
C SER A 177 4.17 -0.91 2.04
N THR A 178 4.89 0.15 2.38
CA THR A 178 5.13 1.30 1.50
C THR A 178 5.83 0.89 0.20
N LEU A 179 6.83 0.01 0.26
CA LEU A 179 7.54 -0.48 -0.93
C LEU A 179 6.66 -1.33 -1.84
N THR A 180 5.69 -2.07 -1.28
CA THR A 180 4.77 -2.89 -2.09
C THR A 180 3.78 -2.04 -2.91
N VAL A 181 3.41 -0.84 -2.46
CA VAL A 181 2.44 0.05 -3.15
C VAL A 181 2.87 0.36 -4.59
N PRO A 182 4.04 0.96 -4.87
CA PRO A 182 4.44 1.26 -6.24
C PRO A 182 4.62 -0.02 -7.06
N LEU A 183 5.01 -1.15 -6.47
CA LEU A 183 5.19 -2.40 -7.21
C LEU A 183 3.85 -2.95 -7.73
N ALA A 184 2.80 -2.90 -6.92
CA ALA A 184 1.49 -3.46 -7.24
C ALA A 184 0.67 -2.56 -8.20
N MET A 185 0.91 -1.26 -8.16
CA MET A 185 0.08 -0.27 -8.84
C MET A 185 -0.02 -0.36 -10.37
N PRO A 186 1.06 -0.62 -11.13
CA PRO A 186 0.97 -0.75 -12.58
C PRO A 186 0.02 -1.87 -13.02
N GLU A 187 0.03 -3.00 -12.31
CA GLU A 187 -0.84 -4.14 -12.61
C GLU A 187 -2.27 -3.88 -12.14
N PHE A 188 -2.44 -3.21 -10.99
CA PHE A 188 -3.73 -2.78 -10.46
C PHE A 188 -4.46 -1.83 -11.42
N LEU A 189 -3.77 -0.80 -11.93
CA LEU A 189 -4.35 0.14 -12.90
C LEU A 189 -4.67 -0.53 -14.24
N ALA A 190 -3.81 -1.43 -14.72
CA ALA A 190 -4.08 -2.19 -15.94
C ALA A 190 -5.36 -3.05 -15.80
N ALA A 191 -5.57 -3.66 -14.63
CA ALA A 191 -6.78 -4.42 -14.33
C ALA A 191 -8.02 -3.54 -14.17
N LEU A 192 -7.89 -2.35 -13.55
CA LEU A 192 -8.99 -1.37 -13.46
C LEU A 192 -9.42 -0.90 -14.85
N ASN A 193 -8.48 -0.59 -15.74
CA ASN A 193 -8.81 -0.16 -17.10
C ASN A 193 -9.45 -1.29 -17.92
N ALA A 194 -8.98 -2.53 -17.74
CA ALA A 194 -9.60 -3.70 -18.37
C ALA A 194 -11.02 -3.95 -17.85
N GLY A 195 -11.24 -3.81 -16.53
CA GLY A 195 -12.55 -3.95 -15.89
C GLY A 195 -13.51 -2.81 -16.24
N ALA A 196 -13.02 -1.57 -16.33
CA ALA A 196 -13.80 -0.41 -16.75
C ALA A 196 -14.33 -0.56 -18.18
N ALA A 197 -13.53 -1.16 -19.08
CA ALA A 197 -13.98 -1.51 -20.42
C ALA A 197 -15.09 -2.58 -20.42
N SER A 198 -15.07 -3.51 -19.46
CA SER A 198 -16.14 -4.50 -19.28
C SER A 198 -17.41 -3.90 -18.64
N THR A 199 -17.27 -2.94 -17.71
CA THR A 199 -18.40 -2.22 -17.11
C THR A 199 -18.94 -1.08 -17.95
N ALA A 200 -18.29 -0.72 -19.07
CA ALA A 200 -18.82 0.18 -20.10
C ALA A 200 -19.76 -0.53 -21.10
N ALA A 201 -19.96 -1.85 -20.93
CA ALA A 201 -21.00 -2.62 -21.60
C ALA A 201 -22.20 -3.01 -20.68
N PRO A 202 -22.82 -2.13 -19.87
CA PRO A 202 -24.11 -2.42 -19.25
C PRO A 202 -25.18 -1.76 -20.11
N GLY A 203 -25.66 -2.41 -21.18
CA GLY A 203 -26.75 -1.80 -21.93
C GLY A 203 -27.16 -2.32 -23.31
N ARG A 204 -26.81 -3.55 -23.73
CA ARG A 204 -27.36 -4.09 -24.99
C ARG A 204 -27.65 -5.59 -24.96
N ASP A 205 -28.37 -6.10 -23.95
CA ASP A 205 -28.99 -7.44 -24.02
C ASP A 205 -30.36 -7.56 -23.29
N LEU A 206 -31.00 -6.44 -22.93
CA LEU A 206 -32.43 -6.42 -22.53
C LEU A 206 -33.35 -5.95 -23.67
N LEU A 207 -32.92 -6.08 -24.93
CA LEU A 207 -33.74 -5.75 -26.09
C LEU A 207 -33.80 -6.93 -27.07
N PHE A 208 -34.50 -7.98 -26.69
CA PHE A 208 -35.32 -8.76 -27.63
C PHE A 208 -36.74 -8.86 -27.09
N PRO A 209 -37.67 -8.01 -27.56
CA PRO A 209 -39.08 -8.34 -27.55
C PRO A 209 -39.35 -9.34 -28.69
N GLY A 210 -40.16 -10.38 -28.45
CA GLY A 210 -40.73 -11.18 -29.54
C GLY A 210 -40.52 -12.70 -29.51
N PHE A 211 -40.74 -13.34 -28.37
CA PHE A 211 -41.11 -14.77 -28.35
C PHE A 211 -42.29 -14.98 -27.40
N LEU A 212 -43.44 -14.42 -27.75
CA LEU A 212 -44.76 -14.81 -27.25
C LEU A 212 -45.79 -14.59 -28.37
N ASN A 213 -46.33 -15.73 -28.83
CA ASN A 213 -47.53 -15.95 -29.67
C ASN A 213 -47.49 -15.52 -31.14
#